data_AF-A0A7I8MNI2-F1
#
_entry.id   AF-A0A7I8MNI2-F1
#
_cell.length_a   1.000
_cell.length_b   1.000
_cell.length_c   1.000
_cell.angle_alpha   90.00
_cell.angle_beta   90.00
_cell.angle_gamma   90.00
#
_symmetry.space_group_name_H-M   'P 1'
#
loop_
_entity.id
_entity.type
_entity.pdbx_description
1 polymer ?
#
loop_
_entity_poly.entity_id
_entity_poly.type
_entity_poly.pdbx_seq_one_letter_code
_entity_poly.pdbx_strand_id
1 'polypeptide(L)'
;MEKNSSPYVCHVFVCVNDRKGARKSCADGNSPAVKQLLKGEFKKRGWTGKVRVSHCGCMGLCMDGPNVMLYPQRIWFSGVTEDNTDSVIREVESIMEDHDGG
;
A
#
# COMPACT_ATOMS: atom_id res chain seq x y z
N MET A 1 -2.10 23.99 15.44
CA MET A 1 -2.25 22.74 14.67
C MET A 1 -3.69 22.31 14.79
N GLU A 2 -4.36 22.03 13.69
CA GLU A 2 -5.75 21.55 13.68
C GLU A 2 -5.76 20.04 13.44
N LYS A 3 -6.65 19.33 14.15
CA LYS A 3 -6.81 17.89 14.03
C LYS A 3 -8.00 17.60 13.11
N ASN A 4 -7.74 16.96 11.98
CA ASN A 4 -8.76 16.56 11.01
C ASN A 4 -8.79 15.04 10.85
N SER A 5 -9.95 14.50 10.47
CA SER A 5 -10.06 13.10 10.06
C SER A 5 -9.45 12.90 8.68
N SER A 6 -8.85 11.73 8.45
CA SER A 6 -8.43 11.33 7.11
C SER A 6 -9.66 11.22 6.19
N PRO A 7 -9.60 11.75 4.95
CA PRO A 7 -10.70 11.61 4.00
C PRO A 7 -10.73 10.23 3.33
N TYR A 8 -9.70 9.41 3.52
CA TYR A 8 -9.56 8.12 2.86
C TYR A 8 -10.20 6.99 3.67
N VAL A 9 -11.00 6.18 3.00
CA VAL A 9 -11.50 4.89 3.50
C VAL A 9 -10.32 3.94 3.76
N CYS A 10 -9.36 3.92 2.82
CA CYS A 10 -8.13 3.16 2.94
C CYS A 10 -6.92 3.95 2.42
N HIS A 11 -5.88 4.02 3.25
CA HIS A 11 -4.58 4.54 2.89
C HIS A 11 -3.60 3.39 2.75
N VAL A 12 -3.17 3.12 1.52
CA VAL A 12 -2.20 2.10 1.14
C VAL A 12 -0.80 2.71 1.14
N PHE A 13 0.00 2.35 2.15
CA PHE A 13 1.41 2.75 2.23
C PHE A 13 2.30 1.67 1.62
N VAL A 14 3.04 2.01 0.58
CA VAL A 14 4.00 1.12 -0.07
C VAL A 14 5.42 1.57 0.29
N CYS A 15 6.17 0.70 0.96
CA CYS A 15 7.56 0.96 1.29
C CYS A 15 8.42 0.92 0.03
N VAL A 16 8.93 2.08 -0.39
CA VAL A 16 9.81 2.23 -1.57
C VAL A 16 11.23 2.57 -1.18
N ASN A 17 11.58 2.32 0.09
CA ASN A 17 12.89 2.65 0.60
C ASN A 17 13.97 1.80 -0.07
N ASP A 18 14.93 2.50 -0.69
CA ASP A 18 16.15 1.94 -1.26
C ASP A 18 17.34 2.27 -0.35
N ARG A 19 18.22 1.30 -0.11
CA ARG A 19 19.47 1.47 0.66
C ARG A 19 20.71 1.39 -0.23
N LYS A 20 20.54 1.38 -1.55
CA LYS A 20 21.60 1.32 -2.55
C LYS A 20 22.55 0.14 -2.28
N GLY A 21 21.98 -1.02 -1.93
CA GLY A 21 22.73 -2.25 -1.63
C GLY A 21 23.43 -2.30 -0.27
N ALA A 22 23.40 -1.24 0.57
CA ALA A 22 24.07 -1.27 1.87
C ALA A 22 23.52 -2.33 2.84
N ARG A 23 22.22 -2.66 2.70
CA ARG A 23 21.53 -3.80 3.35
C ARG A 23 20.18 -4.00 2.69
N LYS A 24 19.54 -5.16 2.92
CA LYS A 24 18.20 -5.49 2.40
C LYS A 24 17.22 -4.33 2.60
N SER A 25 16.51 -4.00 1.54
CA SER A 25 15.52 -2.92 1.46
C SER A 25 14.30 -3.38 0.65
N CYS A 26 13.18 -2.65 0.77
CA CYS A 26 11.98 -3.02 0.00
C CYS A 26 12.16 -2.74 -1.50
N ALA A 27 12.97 -1.74 -1.86
CA ALA A 27 13.24 -1.45 -3.27
C ALA A 27 13.99 -2.58 -3.98
N ASP A 28 14.75 -3.39 -3.25
CA ASP A 28 15.45 -4.57 -3.79
C ASP A 28 14.48 -5.60 -4.39
N GLY A 29 13.21 -5.62 -3.93
CA GLY A 29 12.13 -6.43 -4.48
C GLY A 29 11.22 -5.67 -5.45
N ASN A 30 11.72 -4.63 -6.11
CA ASN A 30 11.00 -3.79 -7.07
C ASN A 30 9.71 -3.14 -6.52
N SER A 31 9.70 -2.78 -5.24
CA SER A 31 8.52 -2.16 -4.62
C SER A 31 8.05 -0.83 -5.24
N PRO A 32 8.88 -0.02 -5.93
CA PRO A 32 8.39 1.10 -6.72
C PRO A 32 7.41 0.68 -7.84
N ALA A 33 7.63 -0.47 -8.48
CA ALA A 33 6.72 -1.00 -9.51
C ALA A 33 5.40 -1.48 -8.89
N VAL A 34 5.46 -2.23 -7.78
CA VAL A 34 4.29 -2.62 -6.96
C VAL A 34 3.42 -1.41 -6.65
N LYS A 35 4.02 -0.29 -6.22
CA LYS A 35 3.29 0.95 -5.95
C LYS A 35 2.54 1.48 -7.18
N GLN A 36 3.19 1.49 -8.36
CA GLN A 36 2.56 2.00 -9.58
C GLN A 36 1.42 1.10 -10.06
N LEU A 37 1.57 -0.22 -9.96
CA LEU A 37 0.51 -1.18 -10.27
C LEU A 37 -0.72 -0.95 -9.38
N LEU A 38 -0.55 -0.95 -8.06
CA LEU A 38 -1.66 -0.70 -7.11
C LEU A 38 -2.34 0.65 -7.36
N LYS A 39 -1.56 1.71 -7.59
CA LYS A 39 -2.10 3.04 -7.91
C LYS A 39 -2.90 3.04 -9.22
N GLY A 40 -2.40 2.34 -10.24
CA GLY A 40 -3.09 2.18 -11.52
C GLY A 40 -4.42 1.46 -11.36
N GLU A 41 -4.42 0.33 -10.65
CA GLU A 41 -5.62 -0.49 -10.43
C GLU A 41 -6.71 0.26 -9.64
N PHE A 42 -6.36 0.92 -8.53
CA PHE A 42 -7.36 1.68 -7.77
C PHE A 42 -7.88 2.91 -8.51
N LYS A 43 -7.08 3.48 -9.44
CA LYS A 43 -7.57 4.52 -10.34
C LYS A 43 -8.58 3.97 -11.34
N LYS A 44 -8.29 2.82 -11.97
CA LYS A 44 -9.20 2.16 -12.94
C LYS A 44 -10.55 1.80 -12.31
N ARG A 45 -10.55 1.42 -11.04
CA ARG A 45 -11.76 1.09 -10.25
C ARG A 45 -12.55 2.32 -9.79
N GLY A 46 -12.10 3.53 -10.10
CA GLY A 46 -12.78 4.77 -9.71
C GLY A 46 -12.64 5.14 -8.24
N TRP A 47 -11.74 4.52 -7.49
CA TRP A 47 -11.57 4.76 -6.05
C TRP A 47 -10.72 5.98 -5.71
N THR A 48 -10.48 6.87 -6.68
CA THR A 48 -9.73 8.11 -6.44
C THR A 48 -10.47 8.97 -5.42
N GLY A 49 -9.78 9.39 -4.37
CA GLY A 49 -10.37 10.17 -3.27
C GLY A 49 -10.84 9.33 -2.09
N LYS A 50 -11.17 8.04 -2.30
CA LYS A 50 -11.50 7.07 -1.24
C LYS A 50 -10.29 6.21 -0.85
N VAL A 51 -9.52 5.74 -1.84
CA VAL A 51 -8.29 4.96 -1.65
C VAL A 51 -7.07 5.78 -2.04
N ARG A 52 -6.11 5.90 -1.13
CA ARG A 52 -4.86 6.64 -1.37
C ARG A 52 -3.66 5.70 -1.36
N VAL A 53 -2.94 5.63 -2.48
CA VAL A 53 -1.62 4.97 -2.52
C VAL A 53 -0.51 6.00 -2.29
N SER A 54 0.26 5.82 -1.22
CA SER A 54 1.41 6.65 -0.88
C SER A 54 2.71 5.86 -0.89
N HIS A 55 3.78 6.53 -1.31
CA HIS A 55 5.12 6.10 -0.94
C HIS A 55 5.36 6.24 0.56
N CYS A 56 6.20 5.40 1.14
CA CYS A 56 6.78 5.66 2.44
C CYS A 56 8.25 5.22 2.49
N GLY A 57 8.96 5.74 3.49
CA GLY A 57 10.28 5.26 3.86
C GLY A 57 10.24 3.90 4.56
N CYS A 58 11.39 3.49 5.08
CA CYS A 58 11.57 2.23 5.78
C CYS A 58 10.62 2.11 6.99
N MET A 59 9.78 1.07 7.01
CA MET A 59 8.87 0.75 8.12
C MET A 59 9.52 -0.09 9.24
N GLY A 60 10.83 -0.35 9.16
CA GLY A 60 11.56 -1.22 10.10
C GLY A 60 11.52 -2.72 9.75
N LEU A 61 10.68 -3.12 8.80
CA LEU A 61 10.39 -4.53 8.47
C LEU A 61 11.03 -4.99 7.16
N CYS A 62 12.22 -4.46 6.80
CA CYS A 62 12.84 -4.74 5.50
C CYS A 62 13.17 -6.23 5.27
N MET A 63 13.32 -7.02 6.33
CA MET A 63 13.64 -8.45 6.21
C MET A 63 12.51 -9.25 5.57
N ASP A 64 11.26 -8.81 5.73
CA ASP A 64 10.08 -9.44 5.14
C ASP A 64 9.57 -8.67 3.92
N GLY A 65 10.28 -7.63 3.48
CA GLY A 65 9.83 -6.77 2.39
C GLY A 65 9.91 -7.42 0.99
N PRO A 66 9.22 -6.83 -0.01
CA PRO A 66 8.51 -5.54 0.03
C PRO A 66 7.27 -5.49 0.93
N ASN A 67 7.06 -4.35 1.57
CA ASN A 67 5.98 -4.16 2.55
C ASN A 67 4.92 -3.16 2.08
N VAL A 68 3.66 -3.54 2.26
CA VAL A 68 2.48 -2.69 2.03
C VAL A 68 1.60 -2.71 3.29
N MET A 69 1.18 -1.54 3.76
CA MET A 69 0.29 -1.41 4.92
C MET A 69 -0.99 -0.69 4.56
N LEU A 70 -2.12 -1.16 5.09
CA LEU A 70 -3.44 -0.56 4.93
C LEU A 70 -3.89 0.06 6.24
N TYR A 71 -4.23 1.35 6.20
CA TYR A 71 -4.78 2.09 7.35
C TYR A 71 -6.11 2.75 6.98
N PRO A 72 -7.07 2.84 7.92
CA PRO A 72 -6.97 2.53 9.36
C PRO A 72 -7.07 1.03 9.74
N GLN A 73 -7.16 0.12 8.77
CA GLN A 73 -7.44 -1.30 9.00
C GLN A 73 -6.32 -2.08 9.72
N ARG A 74 -5.10 -1.54 9.80
CA ARG A 74 -3.92 -2.17 10.46
C ARG A 74 -3.52 -3.49 9.82
N ILE A 75 -3.70 -3.61 8.51
CA ILE A 75 -3.32 -4.79 7.73
C ILE A 75 -1.93 -4.58 7.17
N TRP A 76 -1.11 -5.63 7.20
CA TRP A 76 0.24 -5.63 6.67
C TRP A 76 0.44 -6.81 5.71
N PHE A 77 0.84 -6.49 4.48
CA PHE A 77 1.31 -7.45 3.49
C PHE A 77 2.83 -7.38 3.41
N SER A 78 3.48 -8.52 3.63
CA SER A 78 4.91 -8.75 3.43
C SER A 78 5.15 -9.55 2.16
N GLY A 79 6.38 -9.51 1.62
CA GLY A 79 6.77 -10.23 0.42
C GLY A 79 5.98 -9.85 -0.84
N VAL A 80 5.48 -8.62 -0.91
CA VAL A 80 4.66 -8.18 -2.04
C VAL A 80 5.53 -8.05 -3.29
N THR A 81 5.07 -8.62 -4.39
CA THR A 81 5.69 -8.57 -5.72
C THR A 81 4.64 -8.13 -6.74
N GLU A 82 5.07 -7.84 -7.97
CA GLU A 82 4.16 -7.49 -9.05
C GLU A 82 3.17 -8.63 -9.36
N ASP A 83 3.60 -9.88 -9.19
CA ASP A 83 2.79 -11.07 -9.50
C ASP A 83 1.75 -11.41 -8.41
N ASN A 84 1.84 -10.82 -7.21
CA ASN A 84 0.94 -11.11 -6.10
C ASN A 84 0.17 -9.89 -5.57
N THR A 85 0.17 -8.77 -6.32
CA THR A 85 -0.58 -7.57 -5.91
C THR A 85 -2.09 -7.79 -5.80
N ASP A 86 -2.62 -8.82 -6.45
CA ASP A 86 -4.03 -9.20 -6.39
C ASP A 86 -4.53 -9.41 -4.95
N SER A 87 -3.69 -9.95 -4.05
CA SER A 87 -4.05 -10.11 -2.64
C SER A 87 -4.31 -8.76 -1.96
N VAL A 88 -3.47 -7.76 -2.23
CA VAL A 88 -3.67 -6.39 -1.70
C VAL A 88 -4.91 -5.76 -2.31
N ILE A 89 -5.14 -5.96 -3.61
CA ILE A 89 -6.28 -5.39 -4.32
C ILE A 89 -7.60 -5.96 -3.79
N ARG A 90 -7.70 -7.28 -3.60
CA ARG A 90 -8.89 -7.94 -3.05
C ARG A 90 -9.20 -7.49 -1.63
N GLU A 91 -8.18 -7.27 -0.80
CA GLU A 91 -8.39 -6.77 0.55
C GLU A 91 -8.94 -5.33 0.53
N VAL A 92 -8.39 -4.47 -0.32
CA VAL A 92 -8.91 -3.11 -0.50
C VAL A 92 -10.33 -3.14 -1.08
N GLU A 93 -10.64 -4.08 -1.98
CA GLU A 93 -11.99 -4.29 -2.50
C GLU A 93 -12.98 -4.62 -1.37
N SER A 94 -12.66 -5.60 -0.50
CA SER A 94 -13.49 -5.92 0.67
C SER A 94 -13.71 -4.70 1.57
N ILE A 95 -12.66 -3.91 1.83
CA ILE A 95 -12.75 -2.69 2.64
C ILE A 95 -13.70 -1.66 2.00
N MET A 96 -13.68 -1.56 0.66
CA MET A 96 -14.55 -0.64 -0.07
C MET A 96 -16.00 -1.12 -0.10
N GLU A 97 -16.24 -2.41 -0.26
CA GLU A 97 -17.57 -3.02 -0.19
C GLU A 97 -18.20 -2.82 1.20
N ASP A 98 -17.44 -3.04 2.27
CA ASP A 98 -17.88 -2.81 3.64
C ASP A 98 -18.19 -1.33 3.91
N HIS A 99 -17.47 -0.41 3.27
CA HIS A 99 -17.70 1.03 3.42
C HIS A 99 -18.94 1.51 2.64
N ASP A 100 -19.16 0.99 1.44
CA ASP A 100 -20.28 1.40 0.57
C ASP A 100 -21.60 0.67 0.92
N GLY A 101 -21.53 -0.47 1.61
CA GLY A 101 -22.69 -1.23 2.13
C GLY A 101 -23.15 -0.85 3.53
N GLY A 102 -22.45 0.07 4.20
CA GLY A 102 -22.75 0.57 5.55
C GLY A 102 -23.58 1.85 5.60
#